data_AF-A0AA38KLJ0-F1
#
_entry.id   AF-A0AA38KLJ0-F1
#
_cell.length_a   1.000
_cell.length_b   1.000
_cell.length_c   1.000
_cell.angle_alpha   90.00
_cell.angle_beta   90.00
_cell.angle_gamma   90.00
#
_symmetry.space_group_name_H-M   'P 1'
#
loop_
_entity.id
_entity.type
_entity.pdbx_description
1 polymer ?
#
loop_
_entity_poly.entity_id
_entity_poly.type
_entity_poly.pdbx_seq_one_letter_code
_entity_poly.pdbx_strand_id
1 'polypeptide(L)'
;YSTYPTQEAEQRYWDSARAFRRQLQSMDARFCAPCSSSIKTKNDYEQRVPVISSYQPALPPLRNSRDVGRSLGSGYEKEKAKKYFLTTKAFCKWHRMTFPDQPSLKPLTAARLKETYSDHEKQEIHRISRLVPNKKAFQKNDNLLDSRRYYYRDMWDSWQEKHSVDVVEVIFE
;
A
#
# COMPACT_ATOMS: atom_id res chain seq x y z
N TYR A 1 13.28 1.37 -13.56
CA TYR A 1 12.84 0.09 -14.14
C TYR A 1 11.33 0.06 -14.11
N SER A 2 10.69 0.43 -15.22
CA SER A 2 9.29 0.08 -15.48
C SER A 2 9.35 -1.14 -16.39
N THR A 3 9.07 -2.32 -15.86
CA THR A 3 9.12 -3.57 -16.64
C THR A 3 8.00 -3.61 -17.70
N TYR A 4 6.97 -2.77 -17.54
CA TYR A 4 5.83 -2.70 -18.45
C TYR A 4 5.63 -1.27 -18.99
N PRO A 5 5.25 -1.13 -20.27
CA PRO A 5 5.08 0.17 -20.92
C PRO A 5 3.77 0.88 -20.56
N THR A 6 2.73 0.15 -20.14
CA THR A 6 1.42 0.70 -19.74
C THR A 6 0.80 -0.10 -18.61
N GLN A 7 -0.14 0.52 -17.87
CA GLN A 7 -0.88 -0.15 -16.79
C GLN A 7 -1.76 -1.29 -17.34
N GLU A 8 -2.31 -1.14 -18.55
CA GLU A 8 -3.06 -2.19 -19.22
C GLU A 8 -2.19 -3.40 -19.56
N ALA A 9 -0.94 -3.18 -19.98
CA ALA A 9 0.01 -4.26 -20.26
C ALA A 9 0.37 -5.03 -18.99
N GLU A 10 0.55 -4.32 -17.87
CA GLU A 10 0.74 -4.94 -16.55
C GLU A 10 -0.48 -5.78 -16.15
N GLN A 11 -1.69 -5.25 -16.31
CA GLN A 11 -2.92 -5.96 -15.98
C GLN A 11 -3.08 -7.24 -16.82
N ARG A 12 -2.87 -7.15 -18.14
CA ARG A 12 -2.92 -8.31 -19.04
C ARG A 12 -1.90 -9.39 -18.67
N TYR A 13 -0.68 -8.98 -18.28
CA TYR A 13 0.34 -9.90 -17.80
C TYR A 13 -0.16 -10.65 -16.55
N TRP A 14 -0.72 -9.94 -15.57
CA TRP A 14 -1.21 -10.55 -14.34
C TRP A 14 -2.41 -11.47 -14.55
N ASP A 15 -3.32 -11.12 -15.46
CA ASP A 15 -4.46 -11.97 -15.80
C ASP A 15 -4.00 -13.25 -16.51
N SER A 16 -3.02 -13.15 -17.41
CA SER A 16 -2.38 -14.31 -18.06
C SER A 16 -1.63 -15.19 -17.05
N ALA A 17 -0.88 -14.57 -16.13
CA ALA A 17 -0.17 -15.29 -15.07
C ALA A 17 -1.13 -16.01 -14.11
N ARG A 18 -2.30 -15.40 -13.81
CA ARG A 18 -3.35 -16.03 -12.99
C ARG A 18 -3.95 -17.26 -13.68
N ALA A 19 -4.21 -17.18 -14.98
CA ALA A 19 -4.70 -18.31 -15.77
C ALA A 19 -3.67 -19.45 -15.82
N PHE A 20 -2.41 -19.12 -16.15
CA PHE A 20 -1.32 -20.10 -16.22
C PHE A 20 -1.06 -20.80 -14.88
N ARG A 21 -1.19 -20.06 -13.77
CA ARG A 21 -1.12 -20.64 -12.43
C ARG A 21 -2.21 -21.68 -12.18
N ARG A 22 -3.46 -21.42 -12.58
CA ARG A 22 -4.56 -22.39 -12.41
C ARG A 22 -4.27 -23.68 -13.18
N GLN A 23 -3.71 -23.55 -14.38
CA GLN A 23 -3.28 -24.69 -15.19
C GLN A 23 -2.13 -25.46 -14.55
N LEU A 24 -1.12 -24.78 -14.00
CA LEU A 24 -0.03 -25.44 -13.29
C LEU A 24 -0.49 -26.10 -11.98
N GLN A 25 -1.47 -25.53 -11.29
CA GLN A 25 -2.04 -26.13 -10.08
C GLN A 25 -2.71 -27.48 -10.36
N SER A 26 -3.35 -27.66 -11.52
CA SER A 26 -3.89 -28.98 -11.91
C SER A 26 -2.82 -30.00 -12.28
N MET A 27 -1.60 -29.56 -12.59
CA MET A 27 -0.45 -30.42 -12.92
C MET A 27 0.52 -30.59 -11.73
N ASP A 28 0.21 -29.99 -10.58
CA ASP A 28 1.03 -30.10 -9.38
C ASP A 28 0.84 -31.49 -8.76
N ALA A 29 1.92 -32.28 -8.74
CA ALA A 29 1.94 -33.63 -8.20
C ALA A 29 1.50 -33.73 -6.73
N ARG A 30 1.44 -32.60 -6.00
CA ARG A 30 0.88 -32.54 -4.63
C ARG A 30 -0.65 -32.60 -4.60
N PHE A 31 -1.32 -32.20 -5.67
CA PHE A 31 -2.79 -32.18 -5.79
C PHE A 31 -3.33 -33.37 -6.60
N CYS A 32 -2.47 -34.06 -7.37
CA CYS A 32 -2.76 -35.37 -7.93
C CYS A 32 -2.72 -36.47 -6.85
N ALA A 33 -3.49 -36.32 -5.77
CA ALA A 33 -3.82 -37.46 -4.93
C ALA A 33 -4.85 -38.32 -5.70
N PRO A 34 -4.72 -39.66 -5.70
CA PRO A 34 -5.71 -40.51 -6.32
C PRO A 34 -7.06 -40.29 -5.65
N CYS A 35 -8.12 -40.19 -6.46
CA CYS A 35 -9.50 -40.31 -6.01
C CYS A 35 -9.70 -41.71 -5.40
N SER A 36 -9.36 -41.89 -4.13
CA SER A 36 -9.65 -43.13 -3.40
C SER A 36 -10.72 -42.85 -2.36
N SER A 37 -11.95 -43.19 -2.73
CA SER A 37 -13.11 -43.39 -1.88
C SER A 37 -12.97 -44.62 -0.97
N SER A 38 -11.79 -44.90 -0.40
CA SER A 38 -11.58 -46.05 0.47
C SER A 38 -10.73 -45.70 1.69
N ILE A 39 -11.36 -45.78 2.86
CA ILE A 39 -10.83 -46.14 4.19
C ILE A 39 -9.33 -45.85 4.38
N LYS A 40 -9.04 -44.75 5.08
CA LYS A 40 -7.69 -44.38 5.55
C LYS A 40 -7.16 -45.45 6.52
N THR A 41 -6.28 -46.32 6.06
CA THR A 41 -5.43 -47.12 6.95
C THR A 41 -4.08 -46.42 7.13
N LYS A 42 -3.44 -46.62 8.29
CA LYS A 42 -2.27 -45.88 8.78
C LYS A 42 -1.00 -45.96 7.90
N ASN A 43 -1.00 -46.72 6.81
CA ASN A 43 0.19 -47.03 5.99
C ASN A 43 0.25 -46.27 4.65
N ASP A 44 -0.63 -45.30 4.41
CA ASP A 44 -0.73 -44.58 3.13
C ASP A 44 0.45 -43.60 2.86
N TYR A 45 1.38 -43.45 3.80
CA TYR A 45 2.55 -42.59 3.65
C TYR A 45 3.66 -43.21 2.80
N GLU A 46 3.72 -44.54 2.69
CA GLU A 46 4.81 -45.25 1.99
C GLU A 46 4.61 -45.34 0.47
N GLN A 47 3.38 -45.12 -0.03
CA GLN A 47 3.09 -45.17 -1.47
C GLN A 47 3.16 -43.80 -2.17
N ARG A 48 3.39 -42.71 -1.43
CA ARG A 48 3.57 -41.39 -2.05
C ARG A 48 5.03 -41.20 -2.47
N VAL A 49 5.24 -41.08 -3.77
CA VAL A 49 6.52 -40.65 -4.35
C VAL A 49 6.96 -39.36 -3.63
N PRO A 50 8.15 -39.32 -3.01
CA PRO A 50 8.59 -38.15 -2.26
C PRO A 50 8.74 -36.97 -3.22
N VAL A 51 7.91 -35.95 -3.02
CA VAL A 51 7.99 -34.71 -3.79
C VAL A 51 9.23 -33.95 -3.31
N ILE A 52 10.31 -34.01 -4.08
CA ILE A 52 11.54 -33.26 -3.81
C ILE A 52 11.26 -31.77 -4.07
N SER A 53 11.06 -31.01 -3.00
CA SER A 53 10.67 -29.60 -3.06
C SER A 53 11.73 -28.69 -3.70
N SER A 54 13.00 -29.12 -3.78
CA SER A 54 14.10 -28.31 -4.32
C SER A 54 14.07 -28.16 -5.85
N TYR A 55 13.41 -29.05 -6.59
CA TYR A 55 13.31 -28.99 -8.05
C TYR A 55 12.01 -28.34 -8.56
N GLN A 56 11.11 -27.96 -7.66
CA GLN A 56 9.86 -27.31 -8.05
C GLN A 56 10.04 -25.79 -8.03
N PRO A 57 9.98 -25.09 -9.17
CA PRO A 57 10.01 -23.64 -9.18
C PRO A 57 8.84 -23.11 -8.35
N ALA A 58 9.14 -22.25 -7.38
CA ALA A 58 8.11 -21.65 -6.54
C ALA A 58 7.07 -20.94 -7.42
N LEU A 59 5.80 -21.34 -7.28
CA LEU A 59 4.72 -20.64 -7.97
C LEU A 59 4.78 -19.15 -7.61
N PRO A 60 4.56 -18.24 -8.59
CA PRO A 60 4.52 -16.81 -8.32
C PRO A 60 3.57 -16.54 -7.13
N PRO A 61 3.92 -15.63 -6.20
CA PRO A 61 3.07 -15.36 -5.05
C PRO A 61 1.65 -15.01 -5.51
N LEU A 62 0.61 -15.59 -4.87
CA LEU A 62 -0.75 -15.08 -5.06
C LEU A 62 -0.71 -13.65 -4.57
N ARG A 63 -0.89 -12.68 -5.46
CA ARG A 63 -1.51 -11.43 -5.03
C ARG A 63 -2.91 -11.81 -4.60
N ASN A 64 -3.04 -12.13 -3.32
CA ASN A 64 -4.33 -12.11 -2.67
C ASN A 64 -4.88 -10.71 -2.94
N SER A 65 -6.06 -10.60 -3.52
CA SER A 65 -6.88 -9.38 -3.43
C SER A 65 -7.34 -9.12 -1.98
N ARG A 66 -6.48 -9.45 -1.00
CA ARG A 66 -6.66 -9.34 0.46
C ARG A 66 -5.49 -8.64 1.14
N ASP A 67 -4.61 -7.97 0.40
CA ASP A 67 -3.84 -6.84 0.97
C ASP A 67 -4.76 -5.63 1.29
N VAL A 68 -6.08 -5.79 1.12
CA VAL A 68 -7.13 -4.89 1.61
C VAL A 68 -7.79 -5.40 2.91
N GLY A 69 -7.50 -6.59 3.42
CA GLY A 69 -8.14 -7.01 4.66
C GLY A 69 -7.87 -8.43 5.11
N ARG A 70 -6.96 -8.57 6.07
CA ARG A 70 -7.07 -9.58 7.11
C ARG A 70 -6.27 -9.16 8.35
N SER A 71 -6.91 -8.38 9.20
CA SER A 71 -6.86 -8.64 10.64
C SER A 71 -8.25 -9.18 10.98
N LEU A 72 -8.32 -10.46 11.29
CA LEU A 72 -9.53 -11.10 11.81
C LEU A 72 -9.18 -11.67 13.19
N GLY A 73 -9.01 -10.75 14.14
CA GLY A 73 -9.46 -10.96 15.53
C GLY A 73 -10.71 -10.09 15.64
N SER A 74 -11.89 -10.70 15.66
CA SER A 74 -12.57 -11.05 16.90
C SER A 74 -13.30 -9.84 17.49
N GLY A 75 -14.62 -9.92 17.47
CA GLY A 75 -15.47 -9.25 18.44
C GLY A 75 -15.91 -7.85 18.07
N TYR A 76 -17.18 -7.73 17.73
CA TYR A 76 -18.05 -6.59 17.96
C TYR A 76 -17.64 -5.75 19.18
N GLU A 77 -16.76 -4.76 19.00
CA GLU A 77 -16.61 -3.64 19.93
C GLU A 77 -15.81 -2.51 19.28
N LYS A 78 -16.53 -1.42 18.97
CA LYS A 78 -16.04 -0.06 18.72
C LYS A 78 -15.20 0.12 17.45
N GLU A 79 -15.80 0.84 16.51
CA GLU A 79 -15.15 1.71 15.53
C GLU A 79 -14.24 2.74 16.23
N LYS A 80 -13.18 2.27 16.88
CA LYS A 80 -12.06 3.12 17.23
C LYS A 80 -11.42 3.44 15.89
N ALA A 81 -11.61 4.67 15.43
CA ALA A 81 -10.92 5.24 14.28
C ALA A 81 -9.48 4.68 14.25
N LYS A 82 -9.17 3.88 13.24
CA LYS A 82 -7.87 3.22 13.13
C LYS A 82 -6.85 4.34 13.02
N LYS A 83 -6.15 4.62 14.13
CA LYS A 83 -5.15 5.68 14.22
C LYS A 83 -4.22 5.59 13.01
N TYR A 84 -4.24 6.62 12.18
CA TYR A 84 -3.54 6.53 10.91
C TYR A 84 -2.04 6.73 11.15
N PHE A 85 -1.24 5.76 10.71
CA PHE A 85 0.21 5.83 10.88
C PHE A 85 0.86 6.59 9.72
N LEU A 86 1.23 7.85 9.98
CA LEU A 86 2.03 8.65 9.07
C LEU A 86 3.53 8.54 9.40
N THR A 87 4.32 8.11 8.41
CA THR A 87 5.77 8.05 8.57
C THR A 87 6.37 9.45 8.65
N THR A 88 7.37 9.65 9.52
CA THR A 88 8.06 10.95 9.65
C THR A 88 8.71 11.38 8.32
N LYS A 89 9.21 10.42 7.52
CA LYS A 89 9.78 10.69 6.20
C LYS A 89 8.75 11.24 5.22
N ALA A 90 7.53 10.67 5.21
CA ALA A 90 6.44 11.17 4.38
C ALA A 90 6.01 12.59 4.79
N PHE A 91 5.96 12.86 6.10
CA PHE A 91 5.65 14.20 6.62
C PHE A 91 6.71 15.24 6.22
N CYS A 92 8.00 14.95 6.43
CA CYS A 92 9.10 15.85 6.01
C CYS A 92 9.05 16.13 4.51
N LYS A 93 8.73 15.11 3.71
CA LYS A 93 8.61 15.23 2.26
C LYS A 93 7.44 16.12 1.87
N TRP A 94 6.25 15.87 2.42
CA TRP A 94 5.08 16.68 2.20
C TRP A 94 5.35 18.15 2.55
N HIS A 95 5.92 18.41 3.73
CA HIS A 95 6.23 19.77 4.16
C HIS A 95 7.17 20.50 3.19
N ARG A 96 8.16 19.80 2.64
CA ARG A 96 9.07 20.39 1.64
C ARG A 96 8.37 20.68 0.31
N MET A 97 7.34 19.92 -0.03
CA MET A 97 6.56 20.11 -1.24
C MET A 97 5.54 21.25 -1.11
N THR A 98 4.91 21.40 0.06
CA THR A 98 3.88 22.41 0.32
C THR A 98 4.45 23.75 0.78
N PHE A 99 5.54 23.73 1.54
CA PHE A 99 6.23 24.93 2.04
C PHE A 99 7.66 25.00 1.49
N PRO A 100 7.82 25.21 0.17
CA PRO A 100 9.13 25.19 -0.47
C PRO A 100 10.03 26.39 -0.08
N ASP A 101 9.46 27.43 0.53
CA ASP A 101 10.18 28.60 1.03
C ASP A 101 10.65 28.43 2.48
N GLN A 102 10.17 27.40 3.17
CA GLN A 102 10.58 27.11 4.54
C GLN A 102 11.78 26.16 4.57
N PRO A 103 12.66 26.28 5.58
CA PRO A 103 13.76 25.34 5.75
C PRO A 103 13.24 23.92 5.95
N SER A 104 14.00 22.93 5.47
CA SER A 104 13.64 21.53 5.64
C SER A 104 13.52 21.17 7.12
N LEU A 105 12.39 20.59 7.52
CA LEU A 105 12.16 20.16 8.90
C LEU A 105 13.19 19.12 9.34
N LYS A 106 13.72 19.29 10.57
CA LYS A 106 14.49 18.24 11.25
C LYS A 106 13.56 17.06 11.57
N PRO A 107 14.02 15.81 11.50
CA PRO A 107 13.17 14.65 11.78
C PRO A 107 12.51 14.68 13.17
N LEU A 108 13.21 15.23 14.17
CA LEU A 108 12.68 15.37 15.53
C LEU A 108 11.50 16.36 15.61
N THR A 109 11.61 17.51 14.92
CA THR A 109 10.53 18.51 14.91
C THR A 109 9.34 18.02 14.11
N ALA A 110 9.59 17.37 12.98
CA ALA A 110 8.56 16.69 12.17
C ALA A 110 7.80 15.62 12.97
N ALA A 111 8.49 14.87 13.84
CA ALA A 111 7.86 13.86 14.67
C ALA A 111 6.92 14.45 15.73
N ARG A 112 7.18 15.68 16.21
CA ARG A 112 6.28 16.40 17.12
C ARG A 112 5.12 17.04 16.36
N LEU A 113 5.41 17.71 15.24
CA LEU A 113 4.38 18.38 14.43
C LEU A 113 3.36 17.39 13.86
N LYS A 114 3.78 16.21 13.40
CA LYS A 114 2.83 15.23 12.87
C LYS A 114 1.78 14.78 13.90
N GLU A 115 2.03 14.93 15.20
CA GLU A 115 1.11 14.49 16.25
C GLU A 115 -0.07 15.45 16.41
N THR A 116 0.10 16.72 16.03
CA THR A 116 -0.97 17.75 16.12
C THR A 116 -2.05 17.58 15.06
N TYR A 117 -1.74 16.85 13.98
CA TYR A 117 -2.70 16.62 12.90
C TYR A 117 -3.68 15.49 13.24
N SER A 118 -4.93 15.66 12.82
CA SER A 118 -5.98 14.64 12.84
C SER A 118 -5.62 13.45 11.94
N ASP A 119 -6.30 12.32 12.14
CA ASP A 119 -6.06 11.13 11.33
C ASP A 119 -6.45 11.35 9.85
N HIS A 120 -7.46 12.17 9.58
CA HIS A 120 -7.88 12.52 8.22
C HIS A 120 -6.83 13.40 7.52
N GLU A 121 -6.30 14.40 8.23
CA GLU A 121 -5.18 15.22 7.73
C GLU A 121 -3.94 14.38 7.47
N LYS A 122 -3.60 13.44 8.37
CA LYS A 122 -2.47 12.54 8.17
C LYS A 122 -2.62 11.65 6.94
N GLN A 123 -3.84 11.22 6.62
CA GLN A 123 -4.14 10.47 5.40
C GLN A 123 -3.88 11.32 4.16
N GLU A 124 -4.36 12.57 4.16
CA GLU A 124 -4.19 13.47 3.02
C GLU A 124 -2.73 13.88 2.84
N ILE A 125 -2.03 14.21 3.93
CA ILE A 125 -0.59 14.44 3.93
C ILE A 125 0.14 13.25 3.29
N HIS A 126 -0.24 12.02 3.65
CA HIS A 126 0.36 10.84 3.05
C HIS A 126 0.01 10.71 1.56
N ARG A 127 -1.24 10.98 1.16
CA ARG A 127 -1.68 10.98 -0.24
C ARG A 127 -0.84 11.93 -1.09
N ILE A 128 -0.74 13.19 -0.68
CA ILE A 128 0.04 14.23 -1.36
C ILE A 128 1.52 13.83 -1.43
N SER A 129 2.08 13.31 -0.33
CA SER A 129 3.48 12.87 -0.29
C SER A 129 3.80 11.77 -1.30
N ARG A 130 2.82 10.98 -1.75
CA ARG A 130 3.02 9.89 -2.73
C ARG A 130 3.01 10.37 -4.18
N LEU A 131 2.49 11.56 -4.47
CA LEU A 131 2.39 12.08 -5.84
C LEU A 131 3.75 12.37 -6.47
N VAL A 132 4.74 12.73 -5.66
CA VAL A 132 6.09 13.07 -6.13
C VAL A 132 7.06 11.96 -5.78
N PRO A 133 7.92 11.49 -6.69
CA PRO A 133 9.02 10.59 -6.34
C PRO A 133 10.02 11.25 -5.37
N ASN A 134 10.58 10.49 -4.42
CA ASN A 134 11.53 11.03 -3.42
C ASN A 134 12.71 11.79 -4.07
N LYS A 135 13.21 11.30 -5.22
CA LYS A 135 14.29 11.95 -5.97
C LYS A 135 13.93 13.40 -6.34
N LYS A 136 12.70 13.65 -6.80
CA LYS A 136 12.24 14.99 -7.17
C LYS A 136 11.95 15.86 -5.94
N ALA A 137 11.36 15.28 -4.89
CA ALA A 137 11.01 16.04 -3.68
C ALA A 137 12.24 16.56 -2.90
N PHE A 138 13.37 15.84 -2.94
CA PHE A 138 14.60 16.21 -2.24
C PHE A 138 15.69 16.78 -3.16
N GLN A 139 15.43 16.94 -4.46
CA GLN A 139 16.36 17.61 -5.36
C GLN A 139 16.60 19.05 -4.88
N LYS A 140 17.86 19.44 -4.80
CA LYS A 140 18.33 20.77 -4.41
C LYS A 140 18.43 21.66 -5.65
N ASN A 141 17.42 21.61 -6.51
CA ASN A 141 17.42 22.40 -7.73
C ASN A 141 16.92 23.80 -7.38
N ASP A 142 17.82 24.78 -7.46
CA ASP A 142 17.59 26.21 -7.24
C ASP A 142 16.70 26.87 -8.33
N ASN A 143 16.08 26.08 -9.22
CA ASN A 143 15.13 26.56 -10.23
C ASN A 143 13.73 26.82 -9.62
N LEU A 144 13.73 27.44 -8.44
CA LEU A 144 12.62 27.72 -7.54
C LEU A 144 11.59 28.75 -8.09
N LEU A 145 11.55 28.92 -9.40
CA LEU A 145 10.56 29.70 -10.16
C LEU A 145 9.71 28.83 -11.10
N ASP A 146 9.83 27.50 -11.02
CA ASP A 146 8.97 26.61 -11.81
C ASP A 146 7.51 26.78 -11.32
N SER A 147 6.58 27.15 -12.21
CA SER A 147 5.18 27.48 -11.87
C SER A 147 4.43 26.37 -11.11
N ARG A 148 5.03 25.18 -11.00
CA ARG A 148 4.54 24.04 -10.23
C ARG A 148 4.99 24.00 -8.76
N ARG A 149 5.75 25.00 -8.30
CA ARG A 149 6.31 25.05 -6.95
C ARG A 149 5.23 25.15 -5.87
N TYR A 150 4.14 25.85 -6.15
CA TYR A 150 3.01 26.01 -5.23
C TYR A 150 1.84 25.06 -5.51
N TYR A 151 1.92 24.22 -6.55
CA TYR A 151 0.83 23.31 -6.91
C TYR A 151 0.39 22.39 -5.76
N TYR A 152 1.34 21.89 -4.97
CA TYR A 152 1.03 21.04 -3.81
C TYR A 152 0.49 21.83 -2.62
N ARG A 153 0.87 23.10 -2.52
CA ARG A 153 0.33 24.03 -1.53
C ARG A 153 -1.12 24.34 -1.85
N ASP A 154 -1.43 24.71 -3.08
CA ASP A 154 -2.80 24.99 -3.53
C ASP A 154 -3.71 23.78 -3.31
N MET A 155 -3.23 22.57 -3.61
CA MET A 155 -3.99 21.34 -3.36
C MET A 155 -4.23 21.07 -1.88
N TRP A 156 -3.26 21.40 -1.02
CA TRP A 156 -3.42 21.29 0.43
C TRP A 156 -4.41 22.35 0.95
N ASP A 157 -4.27 23.59 0.49
CA ASP A 157 -5.13 24.72 0.88
C ASP A 157 -6.58 24.46 0.43
N SER A 158 -6.81 24.03 -0.82
CA SER A 158 -8.14 23.63 -1.31
C SER A 158 -8.75 22.48 -0.53
N TRP A 159 -7.92 21.52 -0.08
CA TRP A 159 -8.39 20.44 0.79
C TRP A 159 -8.78 20.99 2.16
N GLN A 160 -7.97 21.88 2.74
CA GLN A 160 -8.29 22.51 4.02
C GLN A 160 -9.56 23.36 3.93
N GLU A 161 -9.74 24.15 2.88
CA GLU A 161 -10.96 24.94 2.65
C GLU A 161 -12.21 24.06 2.55
N LYS A 162 -12.11 22.92 1.86
CA LYS A 162 -13.25 22.01 1.73
C LYS A 162 -13.63 21.37 3.08
N HIS A 163 -12.66 21.06 3.93
CA HIS A 163 -12.90 20.35 5.18
C HIS A 163 -12.98 21.28 6.40
N SER A 164 -12.59 22.55 6.27
CA SER A 164 -12.78 23.56 7.33
C SER A 164 -14.26 23.93 7.45
N VAL A 165 -15.00 23.91 6.34
CA VAL A 165 -16.46 24.15 6.33
C VAL A 165 -17.20 23.07 7.14
N ASP A 166 -16.78 21.80 7.03
CA ASP A 166 -17.39 20.68 7.77
C ASP A 166 -17.11 20.73 9.30
N VAL A 167 -16.08 21.45 9.74
CA VAL A 167 -15.72 21.57 11.18
C VAL A 167 -16.43 22.75 11.84
N VAL A 168 -16.86 23.76 11.07
CA VAL A 168 -17.55 24.96 11.60
C VAL A 168 -19.03 24.69 11.91
N GLU A 169 -19.63 23.62 11.39
CA GLU A 169 -21.05 23.28 11.67
C GLU A 169 -21.31 22.66 13.07
N VAL A 170 -20.29 22.44 13.92
CA VAL A 170 -20.47 21.88 15.28
C VAL A 170 -20.29 22.93 16.40
N ILE A 171 -20.62 24.19 16.12
CA ILE A 171 -20.84 25.20 17.18
C ILE A 171 -22.21 25.82 16.93
N PHE A 172 -23.26 25.12 17.33
CA PHE A 172 -24.59 25.72 17.53
C PHE A 172 -25.01 25.52 18.98
N GLU A 173 -25.25 26.67 19.62
CA GLU A 173 -25.93 26.97 20.90
C GLU A 173 -25.45 26.30 22.21
#